data_AF-A0A5R8WH52-F1
#
_entry.id   AF-A0A5R8WH52-F1
#
_cell.length_a   1.000
_cell.length_b   1.000
_cell.length_c   1.000
_cell.angle_alpha   90.00
_cell.angle_beta   90.00
_cell.angle_gamma   90.00
#
_symmetry.space_group_name_H-M   'P 1'
#
loop_
_entity.id
_entity.type
_entity.pdbx_description
1 polymer ?
#
loop_
_entity_poly.entity_id
_entity_poly.type
_entity_poly.pdbx_seq_one_letter_code
_entity_poly.pdbx_strand_id
1 'polypeptide(L)'
;MWDYQSLFRVSAQLFAEGVFNLLDRNLRPEVLLVGLAAARETDAPGAVRVEPATHRYKPETFAHVKDRAAALELDGARELVYHLQHDDEDRFEKLRWYSMLRQAVELELTPLAAEEGKKAFCALPVLINGYHIMTVLQLSTEALKTYYRLPGEVTHESRAQSLLHAVVREFLLECSKALRGSDLDQEEDRPILDRDYNELLRSAARRFMQGPAGGNHGLYDACNGVAGLRHEGSEVHGTMLIARRNHPAVVPVLTLEAPVPLRDHRSIRKLLEMSEDRTSLVTDAAHVFGLGYLAEPTDPLYEPLFTVRFTTHHNWELSYAEHVMMRVVSGTPRLPKGRINEQAFADTVRRLWPDLHDAAVANLWELTMQATNQTHGTILVVSDNAGLEAQRLTRQSFRVAPRYMTPSVLRLVTNIDGAVLIDPQGTCFAIGAILDGLATEKGDSSRGSRYNSALRYVESARYATLAVVVSEDGWIDLLPSKK
;
A
#
# COMPACT_ATOMS: atom_id res chain seq x y z
N MET A 1 26.71 -19.22 -2.99
CA MET A 1 25.78 -20.14 -2.29
C MET A 1 25.35 -21.22 -3.27
N TRP A 2 24.91 -20.83 -4.47
CA TRP A 2 24.80 -21.67 -5.66
C TRP A 2 25.08 -20.80 -6.89
N ASP A 3 25.27 -21.39 -8.07
CA ASP A 3 25.78 -20.68 -9.26
C ASP A 3 24.83 -19.58 -9.78
N TYR A 4 23.51 -19.78 -9.63
CA TYR A 4 22.49 -18.85 -10.14
C TYR A 4 22.01 -17.80 -9.12
N GLN A 5 22.71 -17.65 -7.98
CA GLN A 5 22.29 -16.73 -6.92
C GLN A 5 22.16 -15.27 -7.38
N SER A 6 23.07 -14.80 -8.25
CA SER A 6 23.05 -13.43 -8.73
C SER A 6 21.87 -13.18 -9.67
N LEU A 7 21.55 -14.15 -10.54
CA LEU A 7 20.39 -14.10 -11.43
C LEU A 7 19.09 -14.07 -10.62
N PHE A 8 18.96 -14.96 -9.63
CA PHE A 8 17.80 -14.98 -8.72
C PHE A 8 17.62 -13.63 -8.02
N ARG A 9 18.69 -13.08 -7.44
CA ARG A 9 18.63 -11.79 -6.73
C ARG A 9 18.19 -10.65 -7.67
N VAL A 10 18.74 -10.58 -8.88
CA VAL A 10 18.36 -9.55 -9.86
C VAL A 10 16.88 -9.67 -10.22
N SER A 11 16.40 -10.89 -10.50
CA SER A 11 14.99 -11.15 -10.77
C SER A 11 14.10 -10.75 -9.59
N ALA A 12 14.48 -11.09 -8.35
CA ALA A 12 13.76 -10.71 -7.15
C ALA A 12 13.76 -9.19 -6.91
N GLN A 13 14.86 -8.50 -7.22
CA GLN A 13 14.95 -7.03 -7.15
C GLN A 13 13.99 -6.36 -8.15
N LEU A 14 14.02 -6.78 -9.42
CA LEU A 14 13.10 -6.25 -10.46
C LEU A 14 11.64 -6.54 -10.10
N PHE A 15 11.37 -7.72 -9.56
CA PHE A 15 10.04 -8.10 -9.09
C PHE A 15 9.57 -7.22 -7.91
N ALA A 16 10.46 -6.95 -6.94
CA ALA A 16 10.18 -6.06 -5.83
C ALA A 16 9.90 -4.63 -6.31
N GLU A 17 10.74 -4.10 -7.21
CA GLU A 17 10.53 -2.79 -7.83
C GLU A 17 9.18 -2.72 -8.54
N GLY A 18 8.83 -3.72 -9.34
CA GLY A 18 7.54 -3.80 -10.02
C GLY A 18 6.35 -3.75 -9.05
N VAL A 19 6.38 -4.55 -7.99
CA VAL A 19 5.27 -4.64 -7.02
C VAL A 19 5.17 -3.40 -6.11
N PHE A 20 6.28 -3.00 -5.48
CA PHE A 20 6.25 -1.93 -4.48
C PHE A 20 6.15 -0.54 -5.12
N ASN A 21 6.70 -0.30 -6.32
CA ASN A 21 6.53 0.97 -7.01
C ASN A 21 5.10 1.20 -7.52
N LEU A 22 4.31 0.14 -7.71
CA LEU A 22 2.87 0.22 -7.98
C LEU A 22 2.05 0.66 -6.76
N LEU A 23 2.62 0.55 -5.56
CA LEU A 23 1.98 0.96 -4.30
C LEU A 23 2.47 2.33 -3.83
N ASP A 24 3.79 2.53 -3.76
CA ASP A 24 4.44 3.80 -3.49
C ASP A 24 5.93 3.74 -3.87
N ARG A 25 6.37 4.62 -4.78
CA ARG A 25 7.77 4.71 -5.23
C ARG A 25 8.73 5.12 -4.11
N ASN A 26 8.24 5.77 -3.05
CA ASN A 26 9.06 6.16 -1.91
C ASN A 26 9.48 4.98 -1.02
N LEU A 27 8.89 3.80 -1.22
CA LEU A 27 9.26 2.58 -0.48
C LEU A 27 10.68 2.11 -0.82
N ARG A 28 11.19 2.41 -2.03
CA ARG A 28 12.56 2.12 -2.49
C ARG A 28 13.03 0.71 -2.10
N PRO A 29 12.42 -0.35 -2.69
CA PRO A 29 12.71 -1.73 -2.30
C PRO A 29 14.14 -2.13 -2.65
N GLU A 30 14.81 -2.81 -1.72
CA GLU A 30 16.13 -3.38 -1.91
C GLU A 30 16.13 -4.85 -1.44
N VAL A 31 16.61 -5.75 -2.30
CA VAL A 31 16.62 -7.20 -2.07
C VAL A 31 18.05 -7.70 -1.94
N LEU A 32 18.29 -8.44 -0.86
CA LEU A 32 19.54 -9.14 -0.59
C LEU A 32 19.26 -10.59 -0.20
N LEU A 33 20.26 -11.45 -0.36
CA LEU A 33 20.19 -12.85 0.06
C LEU A 33 21.19 -13.10 1.19
N VAL A 34 20.76 -13.83 2.21
CA VAL A 34 21.61 -14.30 3.31
C VAL A 34 21.61 -15.82 3.31
N GLY A 35 22.77 -16.43 3.12
CA GLY A 35 22.97 -17.87 3.22
C GLY A 35 23.75 -18.25 4.46
N LEU A 36 23.19 -19.16 5.25
CA LEU A 36 23.83 -19.74 6.42
C LEU A 36 24.14 -21.22 6.14
N ALA A 37 25.38 -21.67 6.29
CA ALA A 37 25.70 -23.09 6.11
C ALA A 37 24.88 -23.99 7.05
N ALA A 38 24.30 -25.10 6.56
CA ALA A 38 23.40 -25.98 7.31
C ALA A 38 24.10 -27.01 8.23
N ALA A 39 25.43 -27.10 8.16
CA ALA A 39 26.30 -28.07 8.86
C ALA A 39 26.20 -29.52 8.34
N ARG A 40 27.01 -29.83 7.30
CA ARG A 40 27.57 -31.16 7.04
C ARG A 40 28.81 -31.18 6.12
N GLU A 41 29.49 -30.05 5.94
CA GLU A 41 30.77 -30.01 5.22
C GLU A 41 31.89 -29.53 6.13
N THR A 42 33.03 -30.21 5.99
CA THR A 42 34.23 -30.15 6.82
C THR A 42 35.07 -28.88 6.70
N ASP A 43 34.73 -27.94 5.81
CA ASP A 43 35.64 -26.81 5.50
C ASP A 43 35.24 -25.41 6.01
N ALA A 44 34.08 -25.23 6.67
CA ALA A 44 33.82 -24.08 7.56
C ALA A 44 32.42 -24.16 8.20
N PRO A 45 32.26 -24.79 9.38
CA PRO A 45 31.02 -24.74 10.15
C PRO A 45 30.78 -23.30 10.67
N GLY A 46 30.21 -22.44 9.83
CA GLY A 46 30.01 -21.02 10.15
C GLY A 46 30.02 -20.07 8.95
N ALA A 47 30.25 -20.57 7.73
CA ALA A 47 30.27 -19.71 6.55
C ALA A 47 28.90 -19.05 6.32
N VAL A 48 28.84 -17.75 6.56
CA VAL A 48 27.78 -16.86 6.10
C VAL A 48 28.17 -16.32 4.72
N ARG A 49 27.20 -16.28 3.80
CA ARG A 49 27.36 -15.60 2.51
C ARG A 49 26.24 -14.59 2.35
N VAL A 50 26.58 -13.41 1.84
CA VAL A 50 25.64 -12.33 1.51
C VAL A 50 25.76 -12.05 0.02
N GLU A 51 24.64 -11.92 -0.67
CA GLU A 51 24.57 -11.57 -2.10
C GLU A 51 23.72 -10.30 -2.27
N PRO A 52 24.24 -9.23 -2.91
CA PRO A 52 25.51 -9.17 -3.63
C PRO A 52 26.73 -9.12 -2.70
N ALA A 53 27.87 -9.69 -3.13
CA ALA A 53 29.11 -9.65 -2.36
C ALA A 53 29.64 -8.21 -2.11
N THR A 54 29.23 -7.25 -2.94
CA THR A 54 29.54 -5.82 -2.80
C THR A 54 28.59 -5.09 -1.85
N HIS A 55 27.64 -5.78 -1.22
CA HIS A 55 26.73 -5.17 -0.26
C HIS A 55 27.49 -4.71 0.99
N ARG A 56 26.99 -3.65 1.64
CA ARG A 56 27.54 -3.10 2.89
C ARG A 56 27.55 -4.06 4.08
N TYR A 57 26.70 -5.09 4.04
CA TYR A 57 26.59 -6.05 5.14
C TYR A 57 27.61 -7.14 4.90
N LYS A 58 28.54 -7.27 5.85
CA LYS A 58 29.58 -8.27 5.76
C LYS A 58 29.13 -9.58 6.40
N PRO A 59 29.68 -10.73 5.96
CA PRO A 59 29.37 -12.02 6.57
C PRO A 59 29.54 -12.06 8.10
N GLU A 60 30.47 -11.29 8.66
CA GLU A 60 30.74 -11.26 10.10
C GLU A 60 29.55 -10.74 10.91
N THR A 61 28.70 -9.88 10.31
CA THR A 61 27.48 -9.37 10.93
C THR A 61 26.51 -10.48 11.34
N PHE A 62 26.54 -11.63 10.65
CA PHE A 62 25.60 -12.73 10.87
C PHE A 62 26.25 -13.94 11.57
N ALA A 63 27.49 -13.80 12.06
CA ALA A 63 28.22 -14.90 12.68
C ALA A 63 27.48 -15.51 13.89
N HIS A 64 26.74 -14.68 14.64
CA HIS A 64 26.04 -15.08 15.87
C HIS A 64 24.56 -15.46 15.66
N VAL A 65 24.07 -15.50 14.41
CA VAL A 65 22.66 -15.77 14.11
C VAL A 65 22.22 -17.14 14.61
N LYS A 66 23.07 -18.17 14.46
CA LYS A 66 22.73 -19.52 14.91
C LYS A 66 22.65 -19.62 16.44
N ASP A 67 23.58 -18.97 17.14
CA ASP A 67 23.59 -18.94 18.60
C ASP A 67 22.37 -18.20 19.15
N ARG A 68 21.99 -17.08 18.51
CA ARG A 68 20.75 -16.36 18.83
C ARG A 68 19.49 -17.18 18.55
N ALA A 69 19.45 -17.90 17.43
CA ALA A 69 18.31 -18.78 17.12
C ALA A 69 18.14 -19.89 18.16
N ALA A 70 19.24 -20.49 18.62
CA ALA A 70 19.22 -21.48 19.70
C ALA A 70 18.81 -20.88 21.06
N ALA A 71 19.20 -19.63 21.35
CA ALA A 71 18.76 -18.93 22.55
C ALA A 71 17.25 -18.63 22.56
N LEU A 72 16.68 -18.29 21.39
CA LEU A 72 15.23 -18.07 21.24
C LEU A 72 14.41 -19.35 21.43
N GLU A 73 14.99 -20.52 21.11
CA GLU A 73 14.34 -21.81 21.31
C GLU A 73 14.10 -22.13 22.80
N LEU A 74 15.00 -21.68 23.68
CA LEU A 74 14.94 -21.91 25.12
C LEU A 74 13.88 -21.06 25.84
N ASP A 75 13.55 -19.89 25.29
CA ASP A 75 12.62 -18.91 25.89
C ASP A 75 11.16 -19.12 25.45
N GLY A 76 10.94 -19.86 24.36
CA GLY A 76 9.60 -20.17 23.85
C GLY A 76 8.95 -21.33 24.59
N ALA A 77 7.80 -21.08 25.24
CA ALA A 77 6.96 -22.11 25.85
C ALA A 77 6.69 -23.27 24.86
N ARG A 78 7.03 -24.51 25.25
CA ARG A 78 6.69 -25.71 24.48
C ARG A 78 5.18 -25.94 24.56
N GLU A 79 4.42 -25.46 23.58
CA GLU A 79 3.07 -25.98 23.37
C GLU A 79 3.20 -27.42 22.87
N LEU A 80 2.77 -28.38 23.70
CA LEU A 80 2.68 -29.80 23.35
C LEU A 80 1.60 -29.98 22.28
N VAL A 81 1.99 -29.93 21.00
CA VAL A 81 1.13 -30.34 19.89
C VAL A 81 1.34 -31.84 19.68
N TYR A 82 0.33 -32.64 20.02
CA TYR A 82 0.38 -34.09 19.76
C TYR A 82 0.17 -34.34 18.26
N HIS A 83 1.21 -34.79 17.58
CA HIS A 83 1.14 -35.25 16.20
C HIS A 83 0.81 -36.75 16.17
N LEU A 84 -0.12 -37.16 15.30
CA LEU A 84 -0.53 -38.56 15.13
C LEU A 84 0.48 -39.38 14.31
N GLN A 85 1.42 -38.73 13.62
CA GLN A 85 2.43 -39.33 12.74
C GLN A 85 3.81 -38.70 13.00
N HIS A 86 4.87 -39.51 12.97
CA HIS A 86 6.24 -39.09 13.24
C HIS A 86 6.79 -38.09 12.20
N ASP A 87 6.43 -38.25 10.92
CA ASP A 87 6.83 -37.34 9.85
C ASP A 87 6.25 -35.91 10.00
N ASP A 88 5.09 -35.79 10.68
CA ASP A 88 4.47 -34.49 10.97
C ASP A 88 5.19 -33.75 12.09
N GLU A 89 5.76 -34.49 13.06
CA GLU A 89 6.56 -33.96 14.17
C GLU A 89 7.88 -33.39 13.64
N ASP A 90 8.61 -34.15 12.81
CA ASP A 90 9.86 -33.71 12.17
C ASP A 90 9.66 -32.46 11.28
N ARG A 91 8.53 -32.38 10.56
CA ARG A 91 8.20 -31.21 9.74
C ARG A 91 7.90 -29.99 10.61
N PHE A 92 7.20 -30.17 11.72
CA PHE A 92 6.86 -29.09 12.64
C PHE A 92 8.11 -28.53 13.32
N GLU A 93 8.98 -29.39 13.83
CA GLU A 93 10.26 -28.99 14.43
C GLU A 93 11.16 -28.25 13.44
N LYS A 94 11.23 -28.74 12.20
CA LYS A 94 11.98 -28.08 11.12
C LYS A 94 11.43 -26.68 10.81
N LEU A 95 10.11 -26.51 10.73
CA LEU A 95 9.48 -25.21 10.49
C LEU A 95 9.70 -24.26 11.67
N ARG A 96 9.66 -24.76 12.91
CA ARG A 96 9.94 -24.00 14.12
C ARG A 96 11.37 -23.48 14.10
N TRP A 97 12.35 -24.35 13.84
CA TRP A 97 13.76 -23.96 13.69
C TRP A 97 13.97 -22.90 12.60
N TYR A 98 13.30 -23.04 11.46
CA TYR A 98 13.34 -22.07 10.38
C TYR A 98 12.74 -20.71 10.76
N SER A 99 11.69 -20.71 11.58
CA SER A 99 11.12 -19.47 12.13
C SER A 99 12.11 -18.76 13.07
N MET A 100 12.80 -19.52 13.93
CA MET A 100 13.82 -18.98 14.85
C MET A 100 15.03 -18.42 14.10
N LEU A 101 15.54 -19.14 13.09
CA LEU A 101 16.62 -18.65 12.23
C LEU A 101 16.27 -17.32 11.55
N ARG A 102 15.06 -17.23 10.99
CA ARG A 102 14.56 -15.98 10.38
C ARG A 102 14.51 -14.84 11.40
N GLN A 103 13.95 -15.08 12.59
CA GLN A 103 13.85 -14.07 13.64
C GLN A 103 15.23 -13.58 14.10
N ALA A 104 16.19 -14.50 14.23
CA ALA A 104 17.57 -14.14 14.58
C ALA A 104 18.23 -13.24 13.52
N VAL A 105 18.02 -13.51 12.22
CA VAL A 105 18.51 -12.65 11.14
C VAL A 105 17.85 -11.27 11.17
N GLU A 106 16.53 -11.19 11.40
CA GLU A 106 15.83 -9.91 11.51
C GLU A 106 16.33 -9.08 12.69
N LEU A 107 16.63 -9.71 13.83
CA LEU A 107 17.17 -9.03 15.00
C LEU A 107 18.57 -8.43 14.74
N GLU A 108 19.43 -9.13 13.99
CA GLU A 108 20.74 -8.56 13.59
C GLU A 108 20.60 -7.43 12.57
N LEU A 109 19.64 -7.54 11.64
CA LEU A 109 19.43 -6.55 10.59
C LEU A 109 18.70 -5.29 11.07
N THR A 110 17.86 -5.40 12.10
CA THR A 110 17.04 -4.28 12.58
C THR A 110 17.85 -3.03 12.95
N PRO A 111 18.92 -3.09 13.78
CA PRO A 111 19.70 -1.90 14.12
C PRO A 111 20.41 -1.31 12.89
N LEU A 112 20.96 -2.16 12.03
CA LEU A 112 21.72 -1.74 10.84
C LEU A 112 20.83 -1.12 9.76
N ALA A 113 19.63 -1.67 9.57
CA ALA A 113 18.66 -1.09 8.65
C ALA A 113 18.13 0.24 9.19
N ALA A 114 17.94 0.36 10.51
CA ALA A 114 17.42 1.57 11.15
C ALA A 114 18.38 2.77 10.99
N GLU A 115 19.70 2.57 11.04
CA GLU A 115 20.71 3.61 10.78
C GLU A 115 20.56 4.27 9.40
N GLU A 116 20.05 3.53 8.43
CA GLU A 116 19.84 4.01 7.06
C GLU A 116 18.41 4.46 6.80
N GLY A 117 17.58 4.52 7.84
CA GLY A 117 16.15 4.81 7.69
C GLY A 117 15.41 3.73 6.90
N LYS A 118 15.88 2.48 6.92
CA LYS A 118 15.23 1.31 6.30
C LYS A 118 14.70 0.33 7.34
N LYS A 119 13.80 -0.54 6.91
CA LYS A 119 13.28 -1.67 7.69
C LYS A 119 13.45 -2.94 6.88
N ALA A 120 14.07 -3.96 7.49
CA ALA A 120 14.31 -5.26 6.89
C ALA A 120 13.22 -6.27 7.24
N PHE A 121 12.91 -7.16 6.29
CA PHE A 121 11.98 -8.27 6.42
C PHE A 121 12.61 -9.52 5.81
N CYS A 122 12.51 -10.67 6.48
CA CYS A 122 13.17 -11.89 6.03
C CYS A 122 12.17 -12.99 5.67
N ALA A 123 12.45 -13.70 4.57
CA ALA A 123 11.72 -14.90 4.18
C ALA A 123 12.11 -16.10 5.06
N LEU A 124 11.34 -17.19 4.97
CA LEU A 124 11.76 -18.46 5.58
C LEU A 124 12.97 -19.04 4.82
N PRO A 125 13.92 -19.66 5.54
CA PRO A 125 15.08 -20.27 4.90
C PRO A 125 14.68 -21.44 3.99
N VAL A 126 15.36 -21.53 2.85
CA VAL A 126 15.29 -22.65 1.91
C VAL A 126 16.66 -23.31 1.86
N LEU A 127 16.72 -24.64 2.03
CA LEU A 127 17.96 -25.39 1.98
C LEU A 127 18.32 -25.69 0.52
N ILE A 128 19.41 -25.12 0.02
CA ILE A 128 19.96 -25.37 -1.33
C ILE A 128 21.47 -25.56 -1.18
N ASN A 129 22.03 -26.62 -1.77
CA ASN A 129 23.47 -26.92 -1.78
C ASN A 129 24.16 -26.77 -0.40
N GLY A 130 23.49 -27.22 0.67
CA GLY A 130 24.03 -27.15 2.03
C GLY A 130 23.95 -25.76 2.71
N TYR A 131 23.28 -24.78 2.10
CA TYR A 131 23.03 -23.46 2.68
C TYR A 131 21.54 -23.22 2.93
N HIS A 132 21.20 -22.71 4.11
CA HIS A 132 19.91 -22.08 4.41
C HIS A 132 19.90 -20.66 3.85
N ILE A 133 19.27 -20.48 2.69
CA ILE A 133 19.18 -19.20 2.00
C ILE A 133 17.86 -18.52 2.37
N MET A 134 17.97 -17.26 2.79
CA MET A 134 16.85 -16.38 3.08
C MET A 134 16.90 -15.17 2.16
N THR A 135 15.75 -14.85 1.56
CA THR A 135 15.56 -13.57 0.87
C THR A 135 15.21 -12.51 1.90
N VAL A 136 15.89 -11.37 1.83
CA VAL A 136 15.67 -10.23 2.70
C VAL A 136 15.24 -9.04 1.85
N LEU A 137 14.14 -8.43 2.24
CA LEU A 137 13.61 -7.21 1.62
C LEU A 137 13.80 -6.04 2.59
N GLN A 138 14.39 -4.95 2.10
CA GLN A 138 14.50 -3.69 2.82
C GLN A 138 13.62 -2.62 2.17
N LEU A 139 12.86 -1.88 2.98
CA LEU A 139 12.00 -0.79 2.54
C LEU A 139 12.29 0.48 3.36
N SER A 140 11.99 1.66 2.82
CA SER A 140 12.10 2.94 3.54
C SER A 140 11.19 2.98 4.77
N THR A 141 11.78 3.22 5.95
CA THR A 141 11.05 3.37 7.22
C THR A 141 10.17 4.61 7.22
N GLU A 142 10.60 5.69 6.57
CA GLU A 142 9.82 6.93 6.46
C GLU A 142 8.50 6.68 5.69
N ALA A 143 8.60 6.05 4.51
CA ALA A 143 7.44 5.70 3.69
C ALA A 143 6.53 4.70 4.40
N LEU A 144 7.09 3.69 5.07
CA LEU A 144 6.31 2.72 5.84
C LEU A 144 5.49 3.37 6.97
N LYS A 145 6.01 4.42 7.62
CA LYS A 145 5.33 5.13 8.72
C LYS A 145 4.19 6.01 8.25
N THR A 146 4.15 6.37 6.97
CA THR A 146 3.05 7.17 6.39
C THR A 146 1.72 6.41 6.38
N TYR A 147 1.78 5.08 6.32
CA TYR A 147 0.58 4.24 6.24
C TYR A 147 0.16 3.70 7.60
N TYR A 148 -1.13 3.75 7.86
CA TYR A 148 -1.70 3.21 9.09
C TYR A 148 -1.47 1.69 9.20
N ARG A 149 -1.17 1.25 10.42
CA ARG A 149 -1.02 -0.16 10.79
C ARG A 149 -1.85 -0.43 12.04
N LEU A 150 -2.42 -1.63 12.13
CA LEU A 150 -3.12 -2.05 13.33
C LEU A 150 -2.18 -2.09 14.55
N PRO A 151 -2.65 -1.70 15.74
CA PRO A 151 -1.87 -1.80 16.96
C PRO A 151 -1.62 -3.28 17.34
N GLY A 152 -0.50 -3.54 18.00
CA GLY A 152 -0.08 -4.87 18.45
C GLY A 152 1.32 -5.27 18.00
N GLU A 153 1.90 -6.28 18.65
CA GLU A 153 3.20 -6.81 18.26
C GLU A 153 3.10 -7.62 16.96
N VAL A 154 4.04 -7.36 16.05
CA VAL A 154 4.18 -8.14 14.82
C VAL A 154 4.97 -9.38 15.15
N THR A 155 4.28 -10.51 15.29
CA THR A 155 4.92 -11.81 15.14
C THR A 155 4.69 -12.30 13.70
N HIS A 156 5.55 -13.17 13.20
CA HIS A 156 5.38 -13.73 11.86
C HIS A 156 4.13 -14.62 11.74
N GLU A 157 3.68 -15.19 12.86
CA GLU A 157 2.46 -15.98 12.96
C GLU A 157 1.22 -15.09 13.12
N SER A 158 1.38 -13.83 13.56
CA SER A 158 0.27 -12.90 13.67
C SER A 158 -0.29 -12.50 12.30
N ARG A 159 -1.56 -12.15 12.27
CA ARG A 159 -2.27 -11.68 11.06
C ARG A 159 -1.60 -10.42 10.50
N ALA A 160 -1.71 -10.21 9.20
CA ALA A 160 -1.15 -9.01 8.57
C ALA A 160 -1.80 -7.73 9.13
N GLN A 161 -0.98 -6.80 9.63
CA GLN A 161 -1.44 -5.56 10.28
C GLN A 161 -1.81 -4.44 9.30
N SER A 162 -1.39 -4.54 8.04
CA SER A 162 -1.67 -3.58 6.98
C SER A 162 -1.54 -4.27 5.62
N LEU A 163 -2.05 -3.61 4.57
CA LEU A 163 -1.87 -4.10 3.20
C LEU A 163 -0.38 -4.23 2.84
N LEU A 164 0.45 -3.23 3.17
CA LEU A 164 1.90 -3.28 2.91
C LEU A 164 2.56 -4.50 3.55
N HIS A 165 2.24 -4.77 4.81
CA HIS A 165 2.77 -5.92 5.50
C HIS A 165 2.32 -7.24 4.84
N ALA A 166 1.07 -7.32 4.38
CA ALA A 166 0.60 -8.49 3.64
C ALA A 166 1.32 -8.67 2.29
N VAL A 167 1.62 -7.57 1.58
CA VAL A 167 2.36 -7.58 0.30
C VAL A 167 3.80 -8.05 0.52
N VAL A 168 4.47 -7.57 1.56
CA VAL A 168 5.80 -8.05 1.96
C VAL A 168 5.80 -9.55 2.20
N ARG A 169 4.81 -10.08 2.93
CA ARG A 169 4.71 -11.52 3.20
C ARG A 169 4.48 -12.34 1.93
N GLU A 170 3.60 -11.89 1.04
CA GLU A 170 3.36 -12.58 -0.24
C GLU A 170 4.59 -12.55 -1.14
N PHE A 171 5.28 -11.40 -1.24
CA PHE A 171 6.53 -11.28 -1.99
C PHE A 171 7.61 -12.24 -1.47
N LEU A 172 7.84 -12.27 -0.16
CA LEU A 172 8.83 -13.17 0.45
C LEU A 172 8.44 -14.64 0.29
N LEU A 173 7.14 -14.96 0.35
CA LEU A 173 6.63 -16.30 0.09
C LEU A 173 6.87 -16.74 -1.36
N GLU A 174 6.63 -15.87 -2.34
CA GLU A 174 6.93 -16.16 -3.76
C GLU A 174 8.43 -16.36 -3.97
N CYS A 175 9.29 -15.56 -3.33
CA CYS A 175 10.73 -15.77 -3.36
C CYS A 175 11.13 -17.14 -2.79
N SER A 176 10.56 -17.54 -1.64
CA SER A 176 10.79 -18.87 -1.06
C SER A 176 10.30 -20.01 -1.95
N LYS A 177 9.19 -19.84 -2.70
CA LYS A 177 8.71 -20.84 -3.66
C LYS A 177 9.64 -20.95 -4.86
N ALA A 178 10.03 -19.82 -5.44
CA ALA A 178 10.96 -19.78 -6.56
C ALA A 178 12.32 -20.40 -6.22
N LEU A 179 12.83 -20.17 -5.00
CA LEU A 179 14.04 -20.84 -4.50
C LEU A 179 13.90 -22.36 -4.37
N ARG A 180 12.68 -22.89 -4.15
CA ARG A 180 12.45 -24.35 -4.12
C ARG A 180 12.27 -24.94 -5.51
N GLY A 181 11.78 -24.16 -6.47
CA GLY A 181 11.54 -24.58 -7.86
C GLY A 181 12.79 -24.55 -8.75
N SER A 182 13.85 -23.86 -8.34
CA SER A 182 15.04 -23.61 -9.16
C SER A 182 15.83 -24.86 -9.58
N ASP A 183 15.54 -26.04 -9.01
CA ASP A 183 16.15 -27.31 -9.40
C ASP A 183 15.45 -28.00 -10.59
N LEU A 184 14.19 -27.65 -10.89
CA LEU A 184 13.35 -28.35 -11.90
C LEU A 184 13.05 -27.51 -13.15
N ASP A 185 13.15 -26.18 -13.06
CA ASP A 185 12.71 -25.26 -14.14
C ASP A 185 13.83 -24.81 -15.09
N GLN A 186 15.04 -25.38 -15.02
CA GLN A 186 16.19 -24.95 -15.82
C GLN A 186 16.16 -25.42 -17.29
N GLU A 187 15.23 -26.29 -17.68
CA GLU A 187 15.10 -26.81 -19.05
C GLU A 187 14.24 -25.91 -19.97
N GLU A 188 13.48 -24.96 -19.41
CA GLU A 188 12.68 -24.01 -20.19
C GLU A 188 13.10 -22.57 -19.81
N ASP A 189 13.27 -21.68 -20.79
CA ASP A 189 13.66 -20.25 -20.63
C ASP A 189 12.63 -19.39 -19.85
N ARG A 190 12.02 -19.92 -18.79
CA ARG A 190 11.01 -19.26 -17.99
C ARG A 190 11.64 -18.30 -16.98
N PRO A 191 11.06 -17.11 -16.78
CA PRO A 191 11.50 -16.20 -15.74
C PRO A 191 11.29 -16.83 -14.35
N ILE A 192 12.31 -16.72 -13.49
CA ILE A 192 12.33 -17.30 -12.13
C ILE A 192 11.14 -16.83 -11.27
N LEU A 193 10.66 -15.61 -11.51
CA LEU A 193 9.49 -15.01 -10.88
C LEU A 193 8.56 -14.49 -11.98
N ASP A 194 7.56 -15.28 -12.38
CA ASP A 194 6.64 -14.97 -13.49
C ASP A 194 5.23 -14.56 -13.04
N ARG A 195 5.03 -14.37 -11.73
CA ARG A 195 3.71 -14.04 -11.21
C ARG A 195 3.31 -12.61 -11.57
N ASP A 196 2.12 -12.40 -12.16
CA ASP A 196 1.60 -11.05 -12.40
C ASP A 196 1.57 -10.21 -11.12
N TYR A 197 2.02 -8.95 -11.23
CA TYR A 197 2.15 -8.05 -10.07
C TYR A 197 0.79 -7.77 -9.42
N ASN A 198 -0.26 -7.57 -10.21
CA ASN A 198 -1.59 -7.32 -9.67
C ASN A 198 -2.16 -8.57 -8.99
N GLU A 199 -1.84 -9.77 -9.47
CA GLU A 199 -2.26 -11.01 -8.80
C GLU A 199 -1.55 -11.22 -7.46
N LEU A 200 -0.27 -10.86 -7.34
CA LEU A 200 0.41 -10.84 -6.04
C LEU A 200 -0.29 -9.85 -5.10
N LEU A 201 -0.61 -8.65 -5.57
CA LEU A 201 -1.34 -7.65 -4.79
C LEU A 201 -2.73 -8.16 -4.35
N ARG A 202 -3.49 -8.82 -5.24
CA ARG A 202 -4.79 -9.44 -4.89
C ARG A 202 -4.64 -10.51 -3.82
N SER A 203 -3.62 -11.37 -3.93
CA SER A 203 -3.32 -12.39 -2.93
C SER A 203 -2.95 -11.79 -1.58
N ALA A 204 -2.18 -10.70 -1.59
CA ALA A 204 -1.84 -9.96 -0.39
C ALA A 204 -3.10 -9.36 0.27
N ALA A 205 -4.01 -8.79 -0.52
CA ALA A 205 -5.27 -8.29 0.00
C ALA A 205 -6.16 -9.41 0.55
N ARG A 206 -6.25 -10.57 -0.13
CA ARG A 206 -6.96 -11.75 0.42
C ARG A 206 -6.38 -12.17 1.77
N ARG A 207 -5.05 -12.20 1.90
CA ARG A 207 -4.37 -12.50 3.17
C ARG A 207 -4.67 -11.45 4.24
N PHE A 208 -4.60 -10.17 3.89
CA PHE A 208 -4.90 -9.09 4.82
C PHE A 208 -6.34 -9.19 5.34
N MET A 209 -7.30 -9.48 4.47
CA MET A 209 -8.72 -9.60 4.80
C MET A 209 -9.06 -10.80 5.70
N GLN A 210 -8.17 -11.79 5.86
CA GLN A 210 -8.35 -12.87 6.84
C GLN A 210 -8.38 -12.35 8.28
N GLY A 211 -7.64 -11.26 8.55
CA GLY A 211 -7.61 -10.64 9.87
C GLY A 211 -8.98 -10.06 10.28
N PRO A 212 -9.52 -9.09 9.51
CA PRO A 212 -10.88 -8.57 9.69
C PRO A 212 -11.95 -9.66 9.69
N ALA A 213 -11.81 -10.68 8.83
CA ALA A 213 -12.78 -11.77 8.71
C ALA A 213 -12.75 -12.79 9.86
N GLY A 214 -11.96 -12.56 10.92
CA GLY A 214 -11.89 -13.49 12.05
C GLY A 214 -11.21 -14.83 11.72
N GLY A 215 -10.56 -14.96 10.57
CA GLY A 215 -10.03 -16.23 10.03
C GLY A 215 -10.87 -16.83 8.90
N ASN A 216 -12.06 -16.29 8.62
CA ASN A 216 -12.84 -16.71 7.46
C ASN A 216 -12.18 -16.30 6.15
N HIS A 217 -12.31 -17.14 5.13
CA HIS A 217 -11.80 -16.88 3.78
C HIS A 217 -12.89 -16.32 2.87
N GLY A 218 -12.49 -15.53 1.88
CA GLY A 218 -13.37 -15.07 0.79
C GLY A 218 -14.01 -13.70 0.98
N LEU A 219 -13.77 -13.00 2.10
CA LEU A 219 -14.30 -11.64 2.31
C LEU A 219 -13.87 -10.67 1.20
N TYR A 220 -12.59 -10.71 0.80
CA TYR A 220 -12.08 -9.89 -0.30
C TYR A 220 -12.82 -10.13 -1.62
N ASP A 221 -12.98 -11.40 -2.00
CA ASP A 221 -13.63 -11.79 -3.25
C ASP A 221 -15.15 -11.50 -3.20
N ALA A 222 -15.77 -11.63 -2.02
CA ALA A 222 -17.16 -11.26 -1.82
C ALA A 222 -17.39 -9.75 -1.95
N CYS A 223 -16.51 -8.92 -1.37
CA CYS A 223 -16.56 -7.47 -1.57
C CYS A 223 -16.40 -7.10 -3.05
N ASN A 224 -15.45 -7.72 -3.77
CA ASN A 224 -15.33 -7.52 -5.22
C ASN A 224 -16.59 -7.94 -5.99
N GLY A 225 -17.19 -9.08 -5.61
CA GLY A 225 -18.42 -9.59 -6.20
C GLY A 225 -19.60 -8.64 -6.00
N VAL A 226 -19.77 -8.09 -4.79
CA VAL A 226 -20.81 -7.10 -4.47
C VAL A 226 -20.57 -5.78 -5.22
N ALA A 227 -19.33 -5.27 -5.22
CA ALA A 227 -18.97 -4.01 -5.90
C ALA A 227 -19.16 -4.07 -7.43
N GLY A 228 -19.04 -5.27 -8.02
CA GLY A 228 -19.24 -5.50 -9.45
C GLY A 228 -20.70 -5.61 -9.89
N LEU A 229 -21.67 -5.67 -8.97
CA LEU A 229 -23.08 -5.72 -9.32
C LEU A 229 -23.69 -4.33 -9.46
N ARG A 230 -24.59 -4.16 -10.44
CA ARG A 230 -25.50 -3.02 -10.51
C ARG A 230 -26.88 -3.43 -9.99
N HIS A 231 -27.56 -2.52 -9.30
CA HIS A 231 -28.96 -2.71 -8.91
C HIS A 231 -29.77 -1.55 -9.47
N GLU A 232 -30.85 -1.84 -10.21
CA GLU A 232 -31.73 -0.82 -10.81
C GLU A 232 -31.01 0.27 -11.66
N GLY A 233 -29.81 -0.03 -12.16
CA GLY A 233 -28.98 0.91 -12.91
C GLY A 233 -28.16 1.89 -12.06
N SER A 234 -28.32 1.90 -10.74
CA SER A 234 -27.53 2.71 -9.80
C SER A 234 -26.23 2.02 -9.39
N GLU A 235 -25.21 2.86 -9.12
CA GLU A 235 -23.93 2.40 -8.59
C GLU A 235 -24.04 1.92 -7.14
N VAL A 236 -23.11 1.06 -6.74
CA VAL A 236 -23.05 0.52 -5.38
C VAL A 236 -22.61 1.60 -4.41
N HIS A 237 -23.52 2.01 -3.54
CA HIS A 237 -23.23 2.86 -2.39
C HIS A 237 -23.69 2.13 -1.13
N GLY A 238 -22.87 2.18 -0.08
CA GLY A 238 -23.26 1.62 1.21
C GLY A 238 -22.08 1.12 2.04
N THR A 239 -22.37 0.74 3.27
CA THR A 239 -21.37 0.33 4.25
C THR A 239 -21.69 -1.02 4.87
N MET A 240 -20.65 -1.81 5.11
CA MET A 240 -20.71 -3.04 5.89
C MET A 240 -19.76 -2.94 7.09
N LEU A 241 -20.28 -3.25 8.27
CA LEU A 241 -19.56 -3.36 9.51
C LEU A 241 -19.21 -4.84 9.76
N ILE A 242 -17.93 -5.12 10.00
CA ILE A 242 -17.45 -6.48 10.24
C ILE A 242 -17.43 -6.72 11.74
N ALA A 243 -18.32 -7.61 12.20
CA ALA A 243 -18.49 -7.97 13.60
C ALA A 243 -19.08 -9.37 13.73
N ARG A 244 -18.74 -10.09 14.81
CA ARG A 244 -19.48 -11.30 15.19
C ARG A 244 -20.94 -10.96 15.48
N ARG A 245 -21.83 -11.95 15.35
CA ARG A 245 -23.25 -11.79 15.71
C ARG A 245 -23.36 -11.32 17.17
N ASN A 246 -24.22 -10.32 17.42
CA ASN A 246 -24.46 -9.73 18.73
C ASN A 246 -23.21 -9.11 19.40
N HIS A 247 -22.31 -8.52 18.60
CA HIS A 247 -21.18 -7.78 19.14
C HIS A 247 -21.65 -6.61 20.03
N PRO A 248 -21.10 -6.41 21.25
CA PRO A 248 -21.60 -5.40 22.19
C PRO A 248 -21.49 -3.97 21.68
N ALA A 249 -20.44 -3.67 20.90
CA ALA A 249 -20.27 -2.38 20.25
C ALA A 249 -21.24 -2.10 19.08
N VAL A 250 -22.08 -3.06 18.68
CA VAL A 250 -22.99 -2.91 17.53
C VAL A 250 -24.42 -2.79 18.02
N VAL A 251 -25.03 -1.65 17.74
CA VAL A 251 -26.45 -1.41 18.04
C VAL A 251 -27.28 -1.88 16.84
N PRO A 252 -28.13 -2.92 16.99
CA PRO A 252 -28.93 -3.43 15.90
C PRO A 252 -30.07 -2.47 15.56
N VAL A 253 -30.32 -2.26 14.27
CA VAL A 253 -31.48 -1.53 13.74
C VAL A 253 -32.53 -2.52 13.22
N LEU A 254 -32.08 -3.53 12.47
CA LEU A 254 -32.91 -4.59 11.93
C LEU A 254 -32.12 -5.90 11.91
N THR A 255 -32.72 -6.98 12.39
CA THR A 255 -32.09 -8.31 12.41
C THR A 255 -32.89 -9.26 11.54
N LEU A 256 -32.21 -9.95 10.63
CA LEU A 256 -32.80 -10.99 9.80
C LEU A 256 -33.00 -12.26 10.62
N GLU A 257 -34.14 -12.90 10.44
CA GLU A 257 -34.40 -14.22 11.05
C GLU A 257 -33.45 -15.28 10.49
N ALA A 258 -33.28 -15.30 9.16
CA ALA A 258 -32.34 -16.14 8.45
C ALA A 258 -31.15 -15.29 7.93
N PRO A 259 -29.92 -15.50 8.43
CA PRO A 259 -28.73 -14.82 7.92
C PRO A 259 -28.47 -15.14 6.44
N VAL A 260 -28.04 -14.14 5.68
CA VAL A 260 -27.74 -14.31 4.24
C VAL A 260 -26.26 -14.66 4.07
N PRO A 261 -25.90 -15.75 3.36
CA PRO A 261 -24.50 -16.09 3.10
C PRO A 261 -23.80 -14.98 2.32
N LEU A 262 -22.55 -14.66 2.70
CA LEU A 262 -21.77 -13.60 2.05
C LEU A 262 -21.48 -13.90 0.56
N ARG A 263 -21.58 -15.17 0.15
CA ARG A 263 -21.44 -15.59 -1.25
C ARG A 263 -22.65 -15.22 -2.12
N ASP A 264 -23.81 -14.93 -1.53
CA ASP A 264 -24.98 -14.45 -2.26
C ASP A 264 -24.87 -12.93 -2.49
N HIS A 265 -23.99 -12.56 -3.42
CA HIS A 265 -23.70 -11.17 -3.73
C HIS A 265 -24.95 -10.39 -4.16
N ARG A 266 -25.93 -11.05 -4.79
CA ARG A 266 -27.17 -10.40 -5.26
C ARG A 266 -28.06 -10.01 -4.09
N SER A 267 -28.24 -10.89 -3.11
CA SER A 267 -29.02 -10.59 -1.91
C SER A 267 -28.33 -9.54 -1.05
N ILE A 268 -27.01 -9.63 -0.87
CA ILE A 268 -26.24 -8.61 -0.13
C ILE A 268 -26.35 -7.26 -0.80
N ARG A 269 -26.21 -7.20 -2.12
CA ARG A 269 -26.35 -5.96 -2.89
C ARG A 269 -27.70 -5.30 -2.68
N LYS A 270 -28.80 -6.07 -2.62
CA LYS A 270 -30.14 -5.55 -2.30
C LYS A 270 -30.22 -5.02 -0.87
N LEU A 271 -29.66 -5.76 0.09
CA LEU A 271 -29.66 -5.33 1.49
C LEU A 271 -28.85 -4.05 1.70
N LEU A 272 -27.78 -3.88 0.91
CA LEU A 272 -26.90 -2.72 0.98
C LEU A 272 -27.59 -1.41 0.60
N GLU A 273 -28.67 -1.45 -0.22
CA GLU A 273 -29.50 -0.27 -0.51
C GLU A 273 -30.17 0.32 0.74
N MET A 274 -30.28 -0.46 1.82
CA MET A 274 -30.83 0.01 3.09
C MET A 274 -29.75 0.59 4.02
N SER A 275 -28.48 0.59 3.60
CA SER A 275 -27.40 1.23 4.35
C SER A 275 -27.29 2.71 3.96
N GLU A 276 -27.45 3.58 4.94
CA GLU A 276 -27.41 5.03 4.79
C GLU A 276 -26.79 5.66 6.04
N ASP A 277 -26.00 6.70 5.86
CA ASP A 277 -25.30 7.46 6.90
C ASP A 277 -24.54 6.57 7.91
N ARG A 278 -25.08 6.42 9.11
CA ARG A 278 -24.53 5.62 10.22
C ARG A 278 -24.91 4.14 10.14
N THR A 279 -25.95 3.80 9.39
CA THR A 279 -26.51 2.45 9.32
C THR A 279 -25.73 1.63 8.30
N SER A 280 -25.18 0.51 8.75
CA SER A 280 -24.38 -0.40 7.95
C SER A 280 -24.94 -1.81 8.02
N LEU A 281 -24.69 -2.63 6.99
CA LEU A 281 -24.92 -4.07 7.11
C LEU A 281 -23.94 -4.69 8.10
N VAL A 282 -24.38 -5.62 8.94
CA VAL A 282 -23.53 -6.29 9.93
C VAL A 282 -23.19 -7.69 9.45
N THR A 283 -21.89 -8.03 9.40
CA THR A 283 -21.42 -9.33 8.92
C THR A 283 -20.23 -9.87 9.73
N ASP A 284 -20.17 -11.19 9.92
CA ASP A 284 -18.99 -11.90 10.46
C ASP A 284 -18.01 -12.37 9.36
N ALA A 285 -18.13 -11.79 8.16
CA ALA A 285 -17.44 -12.18 6.95
C ALA A 285 -17.80 -13.56 6.36
N ALA A 286 -18.79 -14.26 6.94
CA ALA A 286 -19.39 -15.46 6.36
C ALA A 286 -20.88 -15.26 6.06
N HIS A 287 -21.60 -14.54 6.93
CA HIS A 287 -23.02 -14.23 6.82
C HIS A 287 -23.30 -12.77 7.13
N VAL A 288 -24.37 -12.24 6.56
CA VAL A 288 -24.95 -10.93 6.89
C VAL A 288 -26.15 -11.16 7.80
N PHE A 289 -26.19 -10.47 8.94
CA PHE A 289 -27.22 -10.65 9.96
C PHE A 289 -28.34 -9.61 9.90
N GLY A 290 -28.12 -8.48 9.23
CA GLY A 290 -29.06 -7.37 9.19
C GLY A 290 -28.35 -6.02 9.16
N LEU A 291 -29.01 -4.99 9.69
CA LEU A 291 -28.55 -3.61 9.75
C LEU A 291 -28.24 -3.21 11.19
N GLY A 292 -27.19 -2.42 11.37
CA GLY A 292 -26.80 -1.87 12.66
C GLY A 292 -25.82 -0.73 12.50
N TYR A 293 -25.48 -0.08 13.60
CA TYR A 293 -24.46 0.96 13.63
C TYR A 293 -23.51 0.72 14.80
N LEU A 294 -22.30 1.26 14.67
CA LEU A 294 -21.32 1.20 15.75
C LEU A 294 -21.71 2.15 16.87
N ALA A 295 -21.58 1.73 18.12
CA ALA A 295 -21.75 2.58 19.29
C ALA A 295 -20.86 3.84 19.18
N GLU A 296 -21.26 4.92 19.84
CA GLU A 296 -20.47 6.15 19.84
C GLU A 296 -19.19 5.96 20.69
N PRO A 297 -18.07 6.65 20.38
CA PRO A 297 -16.82 6.53 21.16
C PRO A 297 -16.96 6.87 22.65
N THR A 298 -18.00 7.59 23.05
CA THR A 298 -18.32 7.91 24.44
C THR A 298 -18.98 6.76 25.21
N ASP A 299 -19.45 5.72 24.51
CA ASP A 299 -20.12 4.57 25.11
C ASP A 299 -19.10 3.59 25.71
N PRO A 300 -19.29 3.08 26.94
CA PRO A 300 -18.42 2.07 27.54
C PRO A 300 -18.28 0.77 26.73
N LEU A 301 -19.25 0.45 25.87
CA LEU A 301 -19.25 -0.73 25.01
C LEU A 301 -18.56 -0.49 23.66
N TYR A 302 -18.08 0.73 23.40
CA TYR A 302 -17.41 1.07 22.16
C TYR A 302 -16.14 0.26 21.95
N GLU A 303 -16.05 -0.32 20.75
CA GLU A 303 -14.84 -0.95 20.26
C GLU A 303 -14.69 -0.59 18.78
N PRO A 304 -13.52 -0.13 18.32
CA PRO A 304 -13.30 0.13 16.91
C PRO A 304 -13.38 -1.18 16.10
N LEU A 305 -14.26 -1.21 15.11
CA LEU A 305 -14.45 -2.34 14.20
C LEU A 305 -14.00 -2.00 12.78
N PHE A 306 -13.82 -3.03 11.96
CA PHE A 306 -13.54 -2.85 10.53
C PHE A 306 -14.81 -2.50 9.77
N THR A 307 -14.70 -1.54 8.86
CA THR A 307 -15.80 -1.11 7.99
C THR A 307 -15.36 -1.18 6.54
N VAL A 308 -16.17 -1.83 5.71
CA VAL A 308 -16.07 -1.83 4.26
C VAL A 308 -17.06 -0.80 3.71
N ARG A 309 -16.57 0.18 2.97
CA ARG A 309 -17.41 1.18 2.28
C ARG A 309 -17.35 0.93 0.78
N PHE A 310 -18.50 0.71 0.16
CA PHE A 310 -18.67 0.68 -1.28
C PHE A 310 -18.90 2.12 -1.76
N THR A 311 -18.07 2.57 -2.69
CA THR A 311 -18.07 3.98 -3.12
C THR A 311 -18.68 4.16 -4.49
N THR A 312 -18.17 3.43 -5.49
CA THR A 312 -18.63 3.48 -6.88
C THR A 312 -18.50 2.09 -7.48
N HIS A 313 -18.91 1.92 -8.74
CA HIS A 313 -18.84 0.63 -9.40
C HIS A 313 -17.41 0.04 -9.38
N HIS A 314 -17.28 -1.21 -8.94
CA HIS A 314 -16.01 -1.93 -8.72
C HIS A 314 -15.05 -1.32 -7.68
N ASN A 315 -15.49 -0.33 -6.90
CA ASN A 315 -14.63 0.41 -5.98
C ASN A 315 -15.13 0.29 -4.53
N TRP A 316 -14.22 -0.05 -3.63
CA TRP A 316 -14.53 -0.13 -2.20
C TRP A 316 -13.28 0.12 -1.34
N GLU A 317 -13.50 0.52 -0.10
CA GLU A 317 -12.44 0.85 0.86
C GLU A 317 -12.63 0.06 2.15
N LEU A 318 -11.53 -0.42 2.73
CA LEU A 318 -11.49 -0.98 4.08
C LEU A 318 -10.92 0.07 5.03
N SER A 319 -11.60 0.27 6.16
CA SER A 319 -11.18 1.17 7.22
C SER A 319 -11.27 0.51 8.59
N TYR A 320 -10.48 1.03 9.54
CA TYR A 320 -10.49 0.66 10.95
C TYR A 320 -10.27 1.91 11.79
N ALA A 321 -11.16 2.19 12.75
CA ALA A 321 -11.09 3.42 13.57
C ALA A 321 -10.88 4.68 12.72
N GLU A 322 -11.68 4.86 11.66
CA GLU A 322 -11.60 5.95 10.66
C GLU A 322 -10.33 6.00 9.77
N HIS A 323 -9.35 5.14 10.04
CA HIS A 323 -8.17 5.04 9.19
C HIS A 323 -8.45 4.12 8.01
N VAL A 324 -8.40 4.66 6.80
CA VAL A 324 -8.45 3.84 5.58
C VAL A 324 -7.17 3.01 5.52
N MET A 325 -7.31 1.71 5.34
CA MET A 325 -6.20 0.74 5.34
C MET A 325 -5.92 0.16 3.95
N MET A 326 -6.95 0.09 3.12
CA MET A 326 -6.88 -0.45 1.77
C MET A 326 -7.99 0.16 0.93
N ARG A 327 -7.68 0.48 -0.32
CA ARG A 327 -8.68 0.80 -1.35
C ARG A 327 -8.58 -0.23 -2.44
N VAL A 328 -9.70 -0.63 -3.01
CA VAL A 328 -9.73 -1.57 -4.13
C VAL A 328 -10.42 -0.87 -5.28
N VAL A 329 -9.73 -0.82 -6.41
CA VAL A 329 -10.21 -0.21 -7.66
C VAL A 329 -10.19 -1.28 -8.73
N SER A 330 -11.35 -1.58 -9.31
CA SER A 330 -11.48 -2.62 -10.35
C SER A 330 -10.83 -3.95 -9.95
N GLY A 331 -11.01 -4.35 -8.68
CA GLY A 331 -10.46 -5.60 -8.15
C GLY A 331 -8.94 -5.60 -7.91
N THR A 332 -8.28 -4.44 -7.95
CA THR A 332 -6.85 -4.30 -7.64
C THR A 332 -6.67 -3.50 -6.35
N PRO A 333 -6.02 -4.05 -5.32
CA PRO A 333 -5.83 -3.34 -4.06
C PRO A 333 -4.71 -2.31 -4.17
N ARG A 334 -4.92 -1.17 -3.54
CA ARG A 334 -4.06 0.00 -3.51
C ARG A 334 -3.93 0.49 -2.08
N LEU A 335 -2.83 1.17 -1.80
CA LEU A 335 -2.70 1.88 -0.54
C LEU A 335 -3.72 3.02 -0.47
N PRO A 336 -4.18 3.38 0.74
CA PRO A 336 -4.90 4.61 0.95
C PRO A 336 -4.13 5.74 0.28
N LYS A 337 -4.82 6.59 -0.51
CA LYS A 337 -4.18 7.74 -1.18
C LYS A 337 -3.35 8.45 -0.12
N GLY A 338 -2.06 8.67 -0.40
CA GLY A 338 -1.27 9.54 0.43
C GLY A 338 -2.00 10.87 0.48
N ARG A 339 -2.57 11.23 1.64
CA ARG A 339 -2.83 12.64 1.91
C ARG A 339 -1.47 13.28 1.68
N ILE A 340 -1.41 14.27 0.79
CA ILE A 340 -0.20 15.06 0.67
C ILE A 340 0.23 15.39 2.10
N ASN A 341 1.47 15.11 2.45
CA ASN A 341 1.93 15.48 3.78
C ASN A 341 1.92 17.01 3.82
N GLU A 342 1.09 17.59 4.68
CA GLU A 342 0.91 19.05 4.80
C GLU A 342 2.26 19.75 5.03
N GLN A 343 3.14 19.15 5.83
CA GLN A 343 4.48 19.66 6.05
C GLN A 343 5.34 19.57 4.77
N ALA A 344 5.26 18.46 4.03
CA ALA A 344 6.02 18.32 2.77
C ALA A 344 5.51 19.28 1.68
N PHE A 345 4.20 19.55 1.65
CA PHE A 345 3.60 20.58 0.82
C PHE A 345 4.12 21.96 1.21
N ALA A 346 4.01 22.30 2.51
CA ALA A 346 4.47 23.58 3.03
C ALA A 346 5.96 23.79 2.78
N ASP A 347 6.80 22.78 2.97
CA ASP A 347 8.24 22.82 2.65
C ASP A 347 8.48 23.12 1.15
N THR A 348 7.68 22.50 0.27
CA THR A 348 7.81 22.68 -1.18
C THR A 348 7.38 24.09 -1.60
N VAL A 349 6.26 24.57 -1.05
CA VAL A 349 5.77 25.94 -1.26
C VAL A 349 6.77 26.95 -0.74
N ARG A 350 7.29 26.80 0.48
CA ARG A 350 8.31 27.70 1.06
C ARG A 350 9.64 27.66 0.31
N ARG A 351 9.98 26.53 -0.32
CA ARG A 351 11.17 26.45 -1.18
C ARG A 351 11.00 27.25 -2.48
N LEU A 352 9.80 27.21 -3.08
CA LEU A 352 9.49 27.95 -4.31
C LEU A 352 9.27 29.44 -4.02
N TRP A 353 8.63 29.74 -2.88
CA TRP A 353 8.25 31.09 -2.44
C TRP A 353 8.63 31.31 -0.97
N PRO A 354 9.90 31.67 -0.68
CA PRO A 354 10.39 31.84 0.70
C PRO A 354 9.69 32.97 1.47
N ASP A 355 9.24 34.01 0.77
CA ASP A 355 8.62 35.20 1.36
C ASP A 355 7.09 35.07 1.50
N LEU A 356 6.51 33.92 1.17
CA LEU A 356 5.07 33.70 1.22
C LEU A 356 4.59 33.57 2.68
N HIS A 357 3.58 34.37 3.05
CA HIS A 357 3.04 34.35 4.41
C HIS A 357 2.30 33.03 4.71
N ASP A 358 2.34 32.58 5.98
CA ASP A 358 1.75 31.29 6.39
C ASP A 358 0.26 31.17 6.05
N ALA A 359 -0.50 32.26 6.11
CA ALA A 359 -1.91 32.27 5.73
C ALA A 359 -2.13 31.92 4.24
N ALA A 360 -1.22 32.35 3.35
CA ALA A 360 -1.30 32.01 1.93
C ALA A 360 -0.89 30.54 1.69
N VAL A 361 0.10 30.02 2.43
CA VAL A 361 0.45 28.58 2.40
C VAL A 361 -0.74 27.72 2.83
N ALA A 362 -1.43 28.11 3.91
CA ALA A 362 -2.63 27.42 4.39
C ALA A 362 -3.78 27.47 3.36
N ASN A 363 -3.99 28.61 2.69
CA ASN A 363 -4.98 28.72 1.63
C ASN A 363 -4.66 27.80 0.43
N LEU A 364 -3.41 27.80 -0.04
CA LEU A 364 -2.98 26.89 -1.11
C LEU A 364 -3.15 25.42 -0.71
N TRP A 365 -2.93 25.11 0.56
CA TRP A 365 -3.17 23.78 1.12
C TRP A 365 -4.65 23.40 1.07
N GLU A 366 -5.57 24.26 1.50
CA GLU A 366 -7.01 24.03 1.42
C GLU A 366 -7.48 23.83 -0.03
N LEU A 367 -7.01 24.66 -0.96
CA LEU A 367 -7.32 24.53 -2.39
C LEU A 367 -6.79 23.21 -2.95
N THR A 368 -5.57 22.83 -2.59
CA THR A 368 -4.97 21.56 -2.97
C THR A 368 -5.81 20.40 -2.46
N MET A 369 -6.17 20.39 -1.18
CA MET A 369 -7.02 19.36 -0.60
C MET A 369 -8.38 19.28 -1.29
N GLN A 370 -8.97 20.41 -1.65
CA GLN A 370 -10.22 20.41 -2.37
C GLN A 370 -10.10 19.86 -3.81
N ALA A 371 -8.97 20.10 -4.48
CA ALA A 371 -8.69 19.47 -5.77
C ALA A 371 -8.56 17.94 -5.64
N THR A 372 -8.05 17.42 -4.51
CA THR A 372 -7.95 15.97 -4.29
C THR A 372 -9.29 15.27 -4.09
N ASN A 373 -10.33 16.02 -3.70
CA ASN A 373 -11.69 15.51 -3.52
C ASN A 373 -12.49 15.42 -4.83
N GLN A 374 -11.91 15.84 -5.97
CA GLN A 374 -12.58 15.76 -7.26
C GLN A 374 -12.72 14.31 -7.72
N THR A 375 -13.86 14.00 -8.35
CA THR A 375 -14.14 12.69 -8.94
C THR A 375 -13.38 12.47 -10.25
N HIS A 376 -12.99 13.56 -10.94
CA HIS A 376 -12.24 13.53 -12.19
C HIS A 376 -10.81 14.04 -11.97
N GLY A 377 -9.88 13.54 -12.78
CA GLY A 377 -8.49 13.96 -12.73
C GLY A 377 -8.35 15.47 -12.98
N THR A 378 -7.65 16.17 -12.09
CA THR A 378 -7.58 17.63 -12.04
C THR A 378 -6.12 18.08 -11.96
N ILE A 379 -5.79 19.22 -12.56
CA ILE A 379 -4.49 19.86 -12.40
C ILE A 379 -4.67 21.27 -11.82
N LEU A 380 -4.03 21.55 -10.69
CA LEU A 380 -3.94 22.90 -10.12
C LEU A 380 -2.50 23.39 -10.30
N VAL A 381 -2.33 24.52 -10.99
CA VAL A 381 -1.03 25.15 -11.24
C VAL A 381 -0.96 26.46 -10.48
N VAL A 382 0.07 26.60 -9.65
CA VAL A 382 0.41 27.82 -8.91
C VAL A 382 1.67 28.41 -9.53
N SER A 383 1.63 29.66 -10.01
CA SER A 383 2.78 30.29 -10.66
C SER A 383 2.87 31.78 -10.31
N ASP A 384 4.09 32.29 -10.06
CA ASP A 384 4.34 33.72 -9.75
C ASP A 384 3.71 34.69 -10.74
N ASN A 385 3.59 34.28 -12.01
CA ASN A 385 3.11 35.12 -13.07
C ASN A 385 1.92 34.50 -13.81
N ALA A 386 1.00 33.91 -13.05
CA ALA A 386 -0.22 33.27 -13.55
C ALA A 386 -1.02 34.15 -14.53
N GLY A 387 -1.03 35.48 -14.33
CA GLY A 387 -1.69 36.41 -15.25
C GLY A 387 -1.06 36.47 -16.65
N LEU A 388 0.27 36.52 -16.74
CA LEU A 388 0.97 36.49 -18.04
C LEU A 388 0.88 35.12 -18.69
N GLU A 389 0.96 34.04 -17.90
CA GLU A 389 0.79 32.68 -18.41
C GLU A 389 -0.63 32.46 -18.95
N ALA A 390 -1.66 32.96 -18.25
CA ALA A 390 -3.04 32.97 -18.75
C ALA A 390 -3.17 33.73 -20.07
N GLN A 391 -2.45 34.85 -20.23
CA GLN A 391 -2.42 35.61 -21.48
C GLN A 391 -1.70 34.84 -22.59
N ARG A 392 -0.57 34.20 -22.30
CA ARG A 392 0.19 33.38 -23.26
C ARG A 392 -0.64 32.20 -23.75
N LEU A 393 -1.34 31.52 -22.83
CA LEU A 393 -2.21 30.37 -23.09
C LEU A 393 -3.65 30.77 -23.46
N THR A 394 -3.91 32.00 -23.91
CA THR A 394 -5.28 32.50 -24.20
C THR A 394 -6.05 31.60 -25.16
N ARG A 395 -5.38 30.99 -26.15
CA ARG A 395 -6.03 30.10 -27.14
C ARG A 395 -6.20 28.67 -26.64
N GLN A 396 -5.59 28.33 -25.51
CA GLN A 396 -5.58 27.00 -24.91
C GLN A 396 -6.20 27.00 -23.52
N SER A 397 -6.92 28.05 -23.13
CA SER A 397 -7.53 28.18 -21.81
C SER A 397 -8.71 29.14 -21.85
N PHE A 398 -9.59 29.07 -20.85
CA PHE A 398 -10.56 30.12 -20.58
C PHE A 398 -9.97 31.10 -19.59
N ARG A 399 -9.60 32.29 -20.08
CA ARG A 399 -9.19 33.39 -19.20
C ARG A 399 -10.38 33.86 -18.38
N VAL A 400 -10.16 33.99 -17.07
CA VAL A 400 -11.16 34.51 -16.15
C VAL A 400 -10.76 35.92 -15.71
N ALA A 401 -11.75 36.72 -15.34
CA ALA A 401 -11.46 37.93 -14.59
C ALA A 401 -10.78 37.53 -13.26
N PRO A 402 -9.66 38.19 -12.88
CA PRO A 402 -8.92 37.83 -11.67
C PRO A 402 -9.85 37.70 -10.47
N ARG A 403 -9.85 36.52 -9.84
CA ARG A 403 -10.74 36.21 -8.72
C ARG A 403 -10.05 35.33 -7.71
N TYR A 404 -10.16 35.71 -6.44
CA TYR A 404 -9.71 34.86 -5.34
C TYR A 404 -10.46 33.52 -5.33
N MET A 405 -9.71 32.43 -5.34
CA MET A 405 -10.25 31.09 -5.40
C MET A 405 -10.65 30.60 -4.00
N THR A 406 -11.88 30.10 -3.86
CA THR A 406 -12.33 29.40 -2.65
C THR A 406 -12.54 27.92 -2.95
N PRO A 407 -12.55 27.03 -1.95
CA PRO A 407 -12.81 25.60 -2.17
C PRO A 407 -14.14 25.31 -2.91
N SER A 408 -15.16 26.13 -2.66
CA SER A 408 -16.45 26.04 -3.32
C SER A 408 -16.41 26.40 -4.81
N VAL A 409 -15.64 27.44 -5.18
CA VAL A 409 -15.44 27.83 -6.58
C VAL A 409 -14.52 26.84 -7.29
N LEU A 410 -13.45 26.39 -6.62
CA LEU A 410 -12.50 25.43 -7.19
C LEU A 410 -13.22 24.17 -7.65
N ARG A 411 -14.09 23.61 -6.79
CA ARG A 411 -14.91 22.43 -7.11
C ARG A 411 -15.76 22.60 -8.39
N LEU A 412 -16.23 23.81 -8.69
CA LEU A 412 -17.02 24.06 -9.89
C LEU A 412 -16.14 24.10 -11.14
N VAL A 413 -14.99 24.75 -11.05
CA VAL A 413 -14.10 24.96 -12.21
C VAL A 413 -13.23 23.75 -12.53
N THR A 414 -13.05 22.81 -11.60
CA THR A 414 -12.32 21.56 -11.85
C THR A 414 -13.15 20.49 -12.55
N ASN A 415 -14.43 20.74 -12.83
CA ASN A 415 -15.29 19.84 -13.61
C ASN A 415 -15.01 19.91 -15.12
N ILE A 416 -14.19 20.84 -15.59
CA ILE A 416 -13.77 20.92 -16.98
C ILE A 416 -12.36 20.34 -17.14
N ASP A 417 -12.09 19.78 -18.32
CA ASP A 417 -10.76 19.27 -18.65
C ASP A 417 -9.71 20.38 -18.70
N GLY A 418 -8.51 20.08 -18.20
CA GLY A 418 -7.36 20.98 -18.21
C GLY A 418 -6.95 21.44 -16.82
N ALA A 419 -6.08 22.45 -16.77
CA ALA A 419 -5.52 22.98 -15.54
C ALA A 419 -6.21 24.28 -15.09
N VAL A 420 -6.27 24.48 -13.77
CA VAL A 420 -6.63 25.75 -13.15
C VAL A 420 -5.34 26.50 -12.83
N LEU A 421 -5.23 27.76 -13.25
CA LEU A 421 -4.02 28.57 -13.10
C LEU A 421 -4.26 29.69 -12.08
N ILE A 422 -3.56 29.60 -10.95
CA ILE A 422 -3.60 30.56 -9.84
C ILE A 422 -2.22 31.15 -9.55
N ASP A 423 -2.18 32.33 -8.93
CA ASP A 423 -0.96 32.88 -8.32
C ASP A 423 -0.73 32.33 -6.90
N PRO A 424 0.45 32.57 -6.28
CA PRO A 424 0.74 32.12 -4.92
C PRO A 424 -0.17 32.71 -3.85
N GLN A 425 -0.89 33.80 -4.14
CA GLN A 425 -1.86 34.42 -3.26
C GLN A 425 -3.25 33.75 -3.36
N GLY A 426 -3.47 32.86 -4.34
CA GLY A 426 -4.73 32.15 -4.56
C GLY A 426 -5.69 32.86 -5.51
N THR A 427 -5.24 33.86 -6.26
CA THR A 427 -6.02 34.51 -7.32
C THR A 427 -5.94 33.68 -8.60
N CYS A 428 -7.10 33.37 -9.17
CA CYS A 428 -7.23 32.63 -10.42
C CYS A 428 -7.26 33.56 -11.64
N PHE A 429 -6.56 33.16 -12.69
CA PHE A 429 -6.45 33.89 -13.96
C PHE A 429 -6.92 33.08 -15.18
N ALA A 430 -6.90 31.75 -15.11
CA ALA A 430 -7.42 30.89 -16.17
C ALA A 430 -7.93 29.53 -15.64
N ILE A 431 -8.88 28.96 -16.36
CA ILE A 431 -9.42 27.60 -16.13
C ILE A 431 -9.39 26.80 -17.43
N GLY A 432 -9.35 25.46 -17.33
CA GLY A 432 -9.29 24.58 -18.49
C GLY A 432 -8.06 24.78 -19.36
N ALA A 433 -6.93 25.15 -18.74
CA ALA A 433 -5.69 25.41 -19.46
C ALA A 433 -5.03 24.11 -19.94
N ILE A 434 -4.77 24.01 -21.24
CA ILE A 434 -3.97 22.93 -21.81
C ILE A 434 -2.50 23.34 -21.66
N LEU A 435 -1.83 22.68 -20.72
CA LEU A 435 -0.43 22.95 -20.42
C LEU A 435 0.48 22.50 -21.57
N ASP A 436 1.34 23.40 -22.02
CA ASP A 436 2.41 23.10 -22.96
C ASP A 436 3.71 22.74 -22.23
N GLY A 437 4.78 22.48 -22.98
CA GLY A 437 6.10 22.24 -22.41
C GLY A 437 6.99 21.41 -23.31
N LEU A 438 8.29 21.51 -23.09
CA LEU A 438 9.30 20.75 -23.83
C LEU A 438 9.38 19.31 -23.30
N ALA A 439 9.77 18.37 -24.16
CA ALA A 439 10.05 17.01 -23.71
C ALA A 439 11.18 17.01 -22.67
N THR A 440 11.07 16.13 -21.67
CA THR A 440 12.03 16.03 -20.55
C THR A 440 12.39 14.56 -20.35
N GLU A 441 13.63 14.30 -19.91
CA GLU A 441 14.13 12.96 -19.58
C GLU A 441 13.42 12.34 -18.36
N LYS A 442 12.76 13.17 -17.53
CA LYS A 442 11.97 12.71 -16.39
C LYS A 442 10.56 12.25 -16.79
N GLY A 443 10.19 12.38 -18.07
CA GLY A 443 8.93 11.87 -18.60
C GLY A 443 8.82 10.36 -18.40
N ASP A 444 7.61 9.89 -18.11
CA ASP A 444 7.37 8.50 -17.77
C ASP A 444 6.18 7.98 -18.58
N SER A 445 6.45 7.10 -19.55
CA SER A 445 5.42 6.54 -20.43
C SER A 445 4.42 5.64 -19.71
N SER A 446 4.73 5.17 -18.49
CA SER A 446 3.79 4.43 -17.65
C SER A 446 2.75 5.34 -16.98
N ARG A 447 2.93 6.67 -17.04
CA ARG A 447 2.08 7.67 -16.41
C ARG A 447 1.15 8.33 -17.43
N GLY A 448 -0.02 8.76 -16.97
CA GLY A 448 -1.04 9.40 -17.82
C GLY A 448 -0.58 10.73 -18.43
N SER A 449 -1.27 11.15 -19.49
CA SER A 449 -0.99 12.39 -20.23
C SER A 449 -1.01 13.63 -19.33
N ARG A 450 -1.91 13.69 -18.34
CA ARG A 450 -2.01 14.80 -17.37
C ARG A 450 -0.72 15.00 -16.58
N TYR A 451 -0.17 13.92 -16.03
CA TYR A 451 1.10 13.95 -15.28
C TYR A 451 2.25 14.41 -16.17
N ASN A 452 2.40 13.79 -17.34
CA ASN A 452 3.49 14.12 -18.26
C ASN A 452 3.38 15.56 -18.81
N SER A 453 2.17 16.07 -19.04
CA SER A 453 1.98 17.48 -19.45
C SER A 453 2.32 18.45 -18.32
N ALA A 454 1.89 18.20 -17.09
CA ALA A 454 2.26 19.03 -15.95
C ALA A 454 3.76 19.02 -15.66
N LEU A 455 4.42 17.86 -15.77
CA LEU A 455 5.86 17.73 -15.59
C LEU A 455 6.65 18.54 -16.62
N ARG A 456 6.28 18.42 -17.91
CA ARG A 456 6.88 19.21 -18.98
C ARG A 456 6.68 20.70 -18.78
N TYR A 457 5.49 21.10 -18.37
CA TYR A 457 5.17 22.50 -18.08
C TYR A 457 6.04 23.05 -16.95
N VAL A 458 6.10 22.35 -15.82
CA VAL A 458 6.89 22.78 -14.65
C VAL A 458 8.39 22.83 -14.96
N GLU A 459 8.95 21.84 -15.65
CA GLU A 459 10.40 21.83 -15.98
C GLU A 459 10.79 22.88 -17.03
N SER A 460 9.87 23.26 -17.92
CA SER A 460 10.09 24.33 -18.90
C SER A 460 9.56 25.70 -18.47
N ALA A 461 9.05 25.80 -17.24
CA ALA A 461 8.48 27.03 -16.70
C ALA A 461 9.56 28.10 -16.52
N ARG A 462 9.22 29.34 -16.91
CA ARG A 462 10.10 30.51 -16.75
C ARG A 462 10.04 31.12 -15.35
N TYR A 463 9.01 30.77 -14.59
CA TYR A 463 8.71 31.31 -13.27
C TYR A 463 8.60 30.17 -12.25
N ALA A 464 8.79 30.47 -10.96
CA ALA A 464 8.54 29.50 -9.90
C ALA A 464 7.11 28.97 -10.05
N THR A 465 7.00 27.65 -10.19
CA THR A 465 5.75 27.00 -10.56
C THR A 465 5.61 25.69 -9.78
N LEU A 466 4.44 25.51 -9.19
CA LEU A 466 4.00 24.27 -8.56
C LEU A 466 2.82 23.72 -9.36
N ALA A 467 2.85 22.44 -9.71
CA ALA A 467 1.68 21.74 -10.23
C ALA A 467 1.27 20.64 -9.26
N VAL A 468 0.00 20.66 -8.86
CA VAL A 468 -0.67 19.56 -8.16
C VAL A 468 -1.45 18.79 -9.21
N VAL A 469 -1.03 17.55 -9.47
CA VAL A 469 -1.71 16.66 -10.41
C VAL A 469 -2.50 15.64 -9.62
N VAL A 470 -3.81 15.60 -9.81
CA VAL A 470 -4.70 14.60 -9.24
C VAL A 470 -5.13 13.68 -10.38
N SER A 471 -4.75 12.40 -10.31
CA SER A 471 -5.20 11.37 -11.25
C SER A 471 -6.63 10.92 -10.94
N GLU A 472 -7.34 10.44 -11.95
CA GLU A 472 -8.62 9.73 -11.78
C GLU A 472 -8.45 8.50 -10.88
N ASP A 473 -7.34 7.79 -11.04
CA ASP A 473 -6.95 6.66 -10.17
C ASP A 473 -6.56 7.10 -8.75
N GLY A 474 -6.50 8.41 -8.51
CA GLY A 474 -6.31 8.98 -7.20
C GLY A 474 -4.88 9.21 -6.74
N TRP A 475 -3.90 9.04 -7.62
CA TRP A 475 -2.55 9.53 -7.38
C TRP A 475 -2.56 11.05 -7.28
N ILE A 476 -1.81 11.58 -6.31
CA ILE A 476 -1.61 13.01 -6.17
C ILE A 476 -0.11 13.27 -6.26
N ASP A 477 0.28 14.09 -7.22
CA ASP A 477 1.67 14.41 -7.47
C ASP A 477 1.90 15.90 -7.30
N LEU A 478 2.92 16.23 -6.52
CA LEU A 478 3.44 17.58 -6.39
C LEU A 478 4.69 17.72 -7.26
N LEU A 479 4.64 18.64 -8.22
CA LEU A 479 5.72 18.93 -9.15
C LEU A 479 6.16 20.39 -8.98
N PRO A 480 7.46 20.68 -8.79
CA PRO A 480 8.59 19.76 -8.84
C PRO A 480 8.72 18.92 -7.56
N SER A 481 8.98 17.62 -7.71
CA SER A 481 9.22 16.71 -6.58
C SER A 481 10.51 17.10 -5.82
N LYS A 482 10.60 16.77 -4.52
CA LYS A 482 11.86 16.92 -3.77
C LYS A 482 12.96 16.08 -4.49
N LYS A 483 14.12 16.71 -4.71
CA LYS A 483 15.33 16.00 -5.15
C LYS A 483 15.83 15.07 -4.06
#